data_AF-A0A2D0JM61-F1
#
_entry.id   AF-A0A2D0JM61-F1
#
_cell.length_a   1.000
_cell.length_b   1.000
_cell.length_c   1.000
_cell.angle_alpha   90.00
_cell.angle_beta   90.00
_cell.angle_gamma   90.00
#
_symmetry.space_group_name_H-M   'P 1'
#
loop_
_entity.id
_entity.type
_entity.pdbx_description
1 polymer ?
#
loop_
_entity_poly.entity_id
_entity_poly.type
_entity_poly.pdbx_seq_one_letter_code
_entity_poly.pdbx_strand_id
1 'polypeptide(L)'
;MKSPINLAERDQYQDRELQLVIDEGHITTTNPLLSPYMTKVVKMWRKLGAWLWLATQNLADYPDTAEKMLNMAEWWLCLTMPPDEVEQIARFKKLNEEQKAVLLSASKLPRCYTEGVVLAKKIEALFRVVPPSLYLALGMTEKEEKAERRTLMREHQCSELEAAVLVARKMDIGRGLGFE
;
A
#
# COMPACT_ATOMS: atom_id res chain seq x y z
N MET A 1 4.13 25.42 2.81
CA MET A 1 4.33 24.10 2.17
C MET A 1 4.20 24.30 0.66
N LYS A 2 5.19 23.93 -0.15
CA LYS A 2 5.07 24.06 -1.62
C LYS A 2 4.09 22.98 -2.12
N SER A 3 3.19 23.33 -3.05
CA SER A 3 2.26 22.34 -3.62
C SER A 3 3.04 21.30 -4.43
N PRO A 4 2.58 20.03 -4.50
CA PRO A 4 3.27 19.00 -5.28
C PRO A 4 3.39 19.35 -6.77
N ILE A 5 2.41 20.09 -7.33
CA ILE A 5 2.47 20.56 -8.72
C ILE A 5 3.61 21.56 -8.96
N ASN A 6 3.85 22.48 -8.03
CA ASN A 6 4.95 23.45 -8.18
C ASN A 6 6.32 22.76 -8.10
N LEU A 7 6.43 21.66 -7.35
CA LEU A 7 7.66 20.85 -7.30
C LEU A 7 7.86 20.11 -8.63
N ALA A 8 6.81 19.48 -9.16
CA ALA A 8 6.85 18.80 -10.46
C ALA A 8 7.23 19.77 -11.60
N GLU A 9 6.67 20.99 -11.62
CA GLU A 9 7.01 22.00 -12.62
C GLU A 9 8.46 22.50 -12.51
N ARG A 10 8.96 22.68 -11.29
CA ARG A 10 10.36 23.10 -11.06
C ARG A 10 11.34 22.03 -11.52
N ASP A 11 11.04 20.77 -11.25
CA ASP A 11 11.97 19.65 -11.45
C ASP A 11 11.74 18.91 -12.78
N GLN A 12 10.81 19.36 -13.64
CA GLN A 12 10.43 18.67 -14.89
C GLN A 12 11.57 18.40 -15.89
N TYR A 13 12.69 19.10 -15.76
CA TYR A 13 13.89 18.93 -16.61
C TYR A 13 14.98 18.06 -15.96
N GLN A 14 14.70 17.48 -14.79
CA GLN A 14 15.60 16.53 -14.13
C GLN A 14 15.23 15.10 -14.54
N ASP A 15 16.21 14.19 -14.55
CA ASP A 15 15.99 12.76 -14.79
C ASP A 15 15.24 12.06 -13.64
N ARG A 16 15.06 12.75 -12.51
CA ARG A 16 14.44 12.17 -11.32
C ARG A 16 12.93 12.39 -11.33
N GLU A 17 12.19 11.30 -11.26
CA GLU A 17 10.74 11.34 -11.11
C GLU A 17 10.30 11.74 -9.69
N LEU A 18 9.17 12.43 -9.60
CA LEU A 18 8.51 12.74 -8.33
C LEU A 18 7.43 11.70 -8.05
N GLN A 19 7.37 11.19 -6.81
CA GLN A 19 6.31 10.29 -6.38
C GLN A 19 5.49 10.95 -5.27
N LEU A 20 4.20 11.13 -5.50
CA LEU A 20 3.24 11.47 -4.45
C LEU A 20 2.54 10.20 -4.02
N VAL A 21 2.62 9.89 -2.73
CA VAL A 21 1.92 8.76 -2.12
C VAL A 21 0.86 9.31 -1.19
N ILE A 22 -0.39 8.89 -1.39
CA ILE A 22 -1.51 9.22 -0.51
C ILE A 22 -1.98 7.93 0.13
N ASP A 23 -1.88 7.88 1.45
CA ASP A 23 -2.50 6.83 2.26
C ASP A 23 -3.96 7.19 2.55
N GLU A 24 -4.81 6.17 2.67
CA GLU A 24 -6.27 6.30 2.72
C GLU A 24 -6.84 7.21 1.61
N GLY A 25 -6.43 6.92 0.38
CA GLY A 25 -6.77 7.70 -0.82
C GLY A 25 -8.26 8.01 -0.93
N HIS A 26 -9.12 7.07 -0.54
CA HIS A 26 -10.59 7.22 -0.55
C HIS A 26 -11.05 8.48 0.22
N ILE A 27 -10.39 8.85 1.32
CA ILE A 27 -10.75 10.06 2.10
C ILE A 27 -10.57 11.33 1.25
N THR A 28 -9.49 11.39 0.48
CA THR A 28 -9.15 12.59 -0.32
C THR A 28 -9.88 12.64 -1.67
N THR A 29 -10.30 11.48 -2.19
CA THR A 29 -10.87 11.32 -3.52
C THR A 29 -12.40 11.16 -3.51
N THR A 30 -13.00 10.94 -2.33
CA THR A 30 -14.45 10.87 -2.13
C THR A 30 -15.16 12.20 -2.34
N ASN A 31 -14.49 13.32 -2.05
CA ASN A 31 -15.12 14.63 -2.17
C ASN A 31 -15.40 14.96 -3.66
N PRO A 32 -16.68 15.10 -4.07
CA PRO A 32 -17.03 15.34 -5.47
C PRO A 32 -16.46 16.64 -6.05
N LEU A 33 -16.11 17.61 -5.21
CA LEU A 33 -15.47 18.86 -5.63
C LEU A 33 -13.95 18.69 -5.87
N LEU A 34 -13.31 17.77 -5.14
CA LEU A 34 -11.87 17.53 -5.25
C LEU A 34 -11.53 16.52 -6.34
N SER A 35 -12.40 15.52 -6.59
CA SER A 35 -12.16 14.46 -7.59
C SER A 35 -11.86 14.99 -9.01
N PRO A 36 -12.61 15.97 -9.57
CA PRO A 36 -12.28 16.55 -10.88
C PRO A 36 -10.94 17.29 -10.89
N TYR A 37 -10.62 17.99 -9.80
CA TYR A 37 -9.35 18.69 -9.65
C TYR A 37 -8.18 17.71 -9.61
N MET A 38 -8.27 16.66 -8.78
CA MET A 38 -7.27 15.60 -8.69
C MET A 38 -7.05 14.91 -10.05
N THR A 39 -8.14 14.58 -10.76
CA THR A 39 -8.05 14.00 -12.10
C THR A 39 -7.27 14.90 -13.07
N LYS A 40 -7.48 16.22 -13.02
CA LYS A 40 -6.77 17.18 -13.87
C LYS A 40 -5.29 17.26 -13.50
N VAL A 41 -4.98 17.32 -12.20
CA VAL A 41 -3.61 17.40 -11.68
C VAL A 41 -2.81 16.15 -12.06
N VAL A 42 -3.37 14.95 -11.87
CA VAL A 42 -2.72 13.68 -12.23
C VAL A 42 -2.39 13.60 -13.72
N LYS A 43 -3.29 14.09 -14.59
CA LYS A 43 -3.01 14.17 -16.03
C LYS A 43 -1.86 15.12 -16.37
N MET A 44 -1.70 16.22 -15.64
CA MET A 44 -0.56 17.13 -15.80
C MET A 44 0.74 16.49 -15.29
N TRP A 45 0.71 15.84 -14.13
CA TRP A 45 1.86 15.16 -13.54
C TRP A 45 2.51 14.12 -14.45
N ARG A 46 1.70 13.38 -15.21
CA ARG A 46 2.22 12.45 -16.23
C ARG A 46 3.16 13.11 -17.24
N LYS A 47 2.97 14.40 -17.56
CA LYS A 47 3.84 15.15 -18.48
C LYS A 47 5.09 15.73 -17.80
N LEU A 48 5.09 15.82 -16.47
CA LEU A 48 6.15 16.44 -15.67
C LEU A 48 7.02 15.41 -14.93
N GLY A 49 6.92 14.12 -15.29
CA GLY A 49 7.68 13.06 -14.60
C GLY A 49 7.21 12.82 -13.16
N ALA A 50 5.94 13.05 -12.85
CA ALA A 50 5.37 12.84 -11.53
C ALA A 50 4.32 11.71 -11.51
N TRP A 51 4.39 10.87 -10.49
CA TRP A 51 3.55 9.69 -10.28
C TRP A 51 2.67 9.86 -9.04
N LEU A 52 1.42 9.39 -9.13
CA LEU A 52 0.51 9.30 -7.99
C LEU A 52 0.33 7.83 -7.58
N TRP A 53 0.64 7.54 -6.33
CA TRP A 53 0.31 6.30 -5.65
C TRP A 53 -0.83 6.55 -4.66
N LEU A 54 -1.90 5.75 -4.78
CA LEU A 54 -3.03 5.75 -3.87
C LEU A 54 -3.06 4.40 -3.14
N ALA A 55 -2.94 4.42 -1.81
CA ALA A 55 -3.21 3.27 -0.98
C ALA A 55 -4.60 3.41 -0.36
N THR A 56 -5.41 2.35 -0.38
CA THR A 56 -6.77 2.36 0.18
C THR A 56 -7.16 0.97 0.61
N GLN A 57 -7.94 0.87 1.69
CA GLN A 57 -8.49 -0.41 2.17
C GLN A 57 -9.89 -0.67 1.62
N ASN A 58 -10.68 0.38 1.42
CA ASN A 58 -12.07 0.28 1.01
C ASN A 58 -12.26 0.93 -0.37
N LEU A 59 -12.54 0.13 -1.40
CA LEU A 59 -12.84 0.65 -2.73
C LEU A 59 -14.31 1.05 -2.86
N ALA A 60 -15.21 0.54 -2.02
CA ALA A 60 -16.63 0.89 -2.04
C ALA A 60 -16.84 2.38 -1.73
N ASP A 61 -15.97 2.98 -0.91
CA ASP A 61 -16.03 4.40 -0.58
C ASP A 61 -15.71 5.31 -1.77
N TYR A 62 -15.09 4.81 -2.85
CA TYR A 62 -14.84 5.65 -4.02
C TYR A 62 -16.15 5.99 -4.75
N PRO A 63 -16.42 7.30 -4.99
CA PRO A 63 -17.57 7.72 -5.77
C PRO A 63 -17.36 7.37 -7.23
N ASP A 64 -18.44 7.23 -7.99
CA ASP A 64 -18.37 6.92 -9.44
C ASP A 64 -17.61 8.00 -10.23
N THR A 65 -17.53 9.24 -9.71
CA THR A 65 -16.72 10.31 -10.32
C THR A 65 -15.22 10.01 -10.31
N ALA A 66 -14.74 9.18 -9.39
CA ALA A 66 -13.34 8.77 -9.31
C ALA A 66 -12.99 7.67 -10.32
N GLU A 67 -13.97 7.07 -11.00
CA GLU A 67 -13.76 6.05 -12.03
C GLU A 67 -12.77 6.53 -13.09
N LYS A 68 -12.93 7.76 -13.58
CA LYS A 68 -12.03 8.34 -14.58
C LYS A 68 -10.58 8.41 -14.11
N MET A 69 -10.35 8.60 -12.81
CA MET A 69 -9.01 8.66 -12.23
C MET A 69 -8.42 7.26 -12.08
N LEU A 70 -9.19 6.32 -11.52
CA LEU A 70 -8.75 4.95 -11.28
C LEU A 70 -8.55 4.17 -12.59
N ASN A 71 -9.36 4.43 -13.63
CA ASN A 71 -9.19 3.84 -14.96
C ASN A 71 -7.86 4.26 -15.63
N MET A 72 -7.24 5.37 -15.19
CA MET A 72 -5.92 5.79 -15.68
C MET A 72 -4.77 5.10 -14.96
N ALA A 73 -5.02 4.36 -13.87
CA ALA A 73 -3.97 3.69 -13.13
C ALA A 73 -3.32 2.60 -14.00
N GLU A 74 -2.02 2.76 -14.22
CA GLU A 74 -1.23 1.82 -15.03
C GLU A 74 -0.90 0.53 -14.26
N TRP A 75 -0.79 0.66 -12.95
CA TRP A 75 -0.43 -0.40 -12.03
C TRP A 75 -1.50 -0.53 -10.97
N TRP A 76 -2.02 -1.74 -10.80
CA TRP A 76 -2.83 -2.12 -9.66
C TRP A 76 -2.03 -3.12 -8.83
N LEU A 77 -1.81 -2.81 -7.56
CA LEU A 77 -1.22 -3.71 -6.58
C LEU A 77 -2.32 -4.09 -5.59
N CYS A 78 -2.89 -5.27 -5.78
CA CYS A 78 -3.99 -5.77 -4.97
C CYS A 78 -3.42 -6.77 -3.99
N LEU A 79 -3.41 -6.46 -2.69
CA LEU A 79 -2.97 -7.40 -1.65
C LEU A 79 -4.05 -8.46 -1.39
N THR A 80 -4.05 -9.06 -0.21
CA THR A 80 -5.13 -9.95 0.21
C THR A 80 -6.45 -9.17 0.32
N MET A 81 -7.42 -9.52 -0.51
CA MET A 81 -8.74 -8.88 -0.51
C MET A 81 -9.86 -9.90 -0.32
N PRO A 82 -10.94 -9.53 0.39
CA PRO A 82 -12.14 -10.34 0.43
C PRO A 82 -12.88 -10.33 -0.93
N PRO A 83 -13.75 -11.32 -1.21
CA PRO A 83 -14.38 -11.45 -2.53
C PRO A 83 -15.21 -10.24 -2.98
N ASP A 84 -15.84 -9.55 -2.05
CA ASP A 84 -16.61 -8.33 -2.29
C ASP A 84 -15.73 -7.17 -2.80
N GLU A 85 -14.53 -6.99 -2.26
CA GLU A 85 -13.58 -5.98 -2.74
C GLU A 85 -13.07 -6.30 -4.17
N VAL A 86 -12.95 -7.59 -4.54
CA VAL A 86 -12.60 -7.97 -5.93
C VAL A 86 -13.67 -7.50 -6.91
N GLU A 87 -14.95 -7.60 -6.53
CA GLU A 87 -16.05 -7.05 -7.33
C GLU A 87 -16.05 -5.51 -7.34
N GLN A 88 -15.59 -4.85 -6.28
CA GLN A 88 -15.42 -3.39 -6.30
C GLN A 88 -14.32 -2.95 -7.28
N ILE A 89 -13.22 -3.70 -7.41
CA ILE A 89 -12.22 -3.43 -8.46
C ILE A 89 -12.86 -3.53 -9.84
N ALA A 90 -13.78 -4.48 -10.05
CA ALA A 90 -14.44 -4.68 -11.34
C ALA A 90 -15.24 -3.45 -11.83
N ARG A 91 -15.60 -2.52 -10.93
CA ARG A 91 -16.19 -1.21 -11.27
C ARG A 91 -15.23 -0.30 -12.04
N PHE A 92 -13.93 -0.37 -11.73
CA PHE A 92 -12.89 0.54 -12.24
C PHE A 92 -11.90 -0.15 -13.20
N LYS A 93 -11.84 -1.47 -13.17
CA LYS A 93 -10.96 -2.24 -14.04
C LYS A 93 -11.71 -3.47 -14.52
N LYS A 94 -11.84 -3.63 -15.83
CA LYS A 94 -12.45 -4.83 -16.40
C LYS A 94 -11.54 -6.03 -16.11
N LEU A 95 -12.01 -6.93 -15.25
CA LEU A 95 -11.32 -8.17 -14.89
C LEU A 95 -11.94 -9.35 -15.64
N ASN A 96 -11.10 -10.27 -16.10
CA ASN A 96 -11.56 -11.59 -16.57
C ASN A 96 -11.63 -12.58 -15.39
N GLU A 97 -12.25 -13.74 -15.60
CA GLU A 97 -12.43 -14.75 -14.54
C GLU A 97 -11.10 -15.30 -13.99
N GLU A 98 -10.08 -15.42 -14.83
CA GLU A 98 -8.75 -15.88 -14.42
C GLU A 98 -8.08 -14.86 -13.48
N GLN A 99 -8.16 -13.56 -13.80
CA GLN A 99 -7.64 -12.47 -12.97
C GLN A 99 -8.36 -12.41 -11.63
N LYS A 100 -9.68 -12.60 -11.61
CA LYS A 100 -10.46 -12.72 -10.37
C LYS A 100 -9.98 -13.91 -9.53
N ALA A 101 -9.77 -15.06 -10.16
CA ALA A 101 -9.26 -16.26 -9.47
C ALA A 101 -7.86 -16.03 -8.87
N VAL A 102 -6.96 -15.37 -9.60
CA VAL A 102 -5.61 -15.04 -9.10
C VAL A 102 -5.69 -14.04 -7.94
N LEU A 103 -6.54 -13.01 -8.02
CA LEU A 103 -6.77 -12.07 -6.91
C LEU A 103 -7.24 -12.78 -5.63
N LEU A 104 -8.17 -13.73 -5.76
CA LEU A 104 -8.69 -14.52 -4.65
C LEU A 104 -7.70 -15.55 -4.09
N SER A 105 -6.64 -15.87 -4.84
CA SER A 105 -5.61 -16.83 -4.41
C SER A 105 -4.56 -16.23 -3.49
N ALA A 106 -4.44 -14.89 -3.43
CA ALA A 106 -3.43 -14.22 -2.61
C ALA A 106 -3.68 -14.48 -1.12
N SER A 107 -2.63 -14.91 -0.42
CA SER A 107 -2.67 -15.24 1.01
C SER A 107 -1.75 -14.37 1.85
N LYS A 108 -2.00 -14.33 3.16
CA LYS A 108 -1.16 -13.65 4.14
C LYS A 108 -0.85 -14.60 5.27
N LEU A 109 0.42 -14.66 5.65
CA LEU A 109 0.87 -15.31 6.88
C LEU A 109 1.31 -14.23 7.87
N PRO A 110 0.55 -14.01 8.96
CA PRO A 110 0.87 -13.00 9.96
C PRO A 110 2.33 -13.11 10.43
N ARG A 111 2.99 -11.96 10.59
CA ARG A 111 4.40 -11.87 10.97
C ARG A 111 5.35 -12.67 10.06
N CYS A 112 5.00 -12.94 8.80
CA CYS A 112 5.89 -13.59 7.83
C CYS A 112 5.85 -12.89 6.47
N TYR A 113 4.75 -13.03 5.74
CA TYR A 113 4.61 -12.47 4.40
C TYR A 113 3.17 -12.05 4.10
N THR A 114 3.03 -11.17 3.12
CA THR A 114 1.75 -10.82 2.50
C THR A 114 1.90 -11.02 1.00
N GLU A 115 0.98 -11.77 0.40
CA GLU A 115 0.90 -11.87 -1.06
C GLU A 115 -0.01 -10.80 -1.63
N GLY A 116 0.18 -10.54 -2.91
CA GLY A 116 -0.69 -9.71 -3.70
C GLY A 116 -0.56 -10.05 -5.16
N VAL A 117 -1.38 -9.42 -5.97
CA VAL A 117 -1.40 -9.55 -7.42
C VAL A 117 -1.09 -8.19 -8.01
N VAL A 118 -0.10 -8.16 -8.90
CA VAL A 118 0.13 -6.99 -9.76
C VAL A 118 -0.67 -7.17 -11.03
N LEU A 119 -1.48 -6.17 -11.39
CA LEU A 119 -2.19 -6.10 -12.66
C LEU A 119 -1.77 -4.83 -13.39
N ALA A 120 -0.98 -4.99 -14.43
CA ALA A 120 -0.54 -3.92 -15.32
C ALA A 120 -0.54 -4.41 -16.78
N LYS A 121 -0.41 -3.48 -17.74
CA LYS A 121 -0.57 -3.79 -19.17
C LYS A 121 0.35 -4.93 -19.68
N LYS A 122 1.53 -5.11 -19.09
CA LYS A 122 2.54 -6.08 -19.52
C LYS A 122 2.81 -7.19 -18.50
N ILE A 123 2.24 -7.08 -17.30
CA ILE A 123 2.54 -8.00 -16.21
C ILE A 123 1.29 -8.24 -15.38
N GLU A 124 0.95 -9.51 -15.25
CA GLU A 124 -0.11 -10.03 -14.39
C GLU A 124 0.50 -11.18 -13.61
N ALA A 125 0.78 -10.95 -12.34
CA ALA A 125 1.54 -11.92 -11.54
C ALA A 125 1.19 -11.84 -10.06
N LEU A 126 1.20 -13.01 -9.41
CA LEU A 126 1.26 -13.09 -7.96
C LEU A 126 2.66 -12.68 -7.51
N PHE A 127 2.75 -11.80 -6.52
CA PHE A 127 3.98 -11.44 -5.83
C PHE A 127 3.83 -11.69 -4.34
N ARG A 128 4.96 -11.88 -3.67
CA ARG A 128 5.03 -12.05 -2.22
C ARG A 128 5.96 -11.01 -1.63
N VAL A 129 5.44 -10.24 -0.69
CA VAL A 129 6.22 -9.29 0.11
C VAL A 129 6.67 -10.00 1.38
N VAL A 130 7.99 -10.08 1.59
CA VAL A 130 8.62 -10.65 2.78
C VAL A 130 9.41 -9.55 3.49
N PRO A 131 8.78 -8.76 4.37
CA PRO A 131 9.48 -7.66 5.03
C PRO A 131 10.48 -8.17 6.07
N PRO A 132 11.61 -7.46 6.27
CA PRO A 132 12.48 -7.70 7.42
C PRO A 132 11.68 -7.64 8.73
N SER A 133 12.01 -8.52 9.68
CA SER A 133 11.27 -8.64 10.95
C SER A 133 11.24 -7.33 11.74
N LEU A 134 12.30 -6.51 11.64
CA LEU A 134 12.34 -5.19 12.27
C LEU A 134 11.26 -4.25 11.74
N TYR A 135 10.97 -4.28 10.43
CA TYR A 135 9.99 -3.38 9.82
C TYR A 135 8.58 -3.73 10.32
N LEU A 136 8.31 -5.02 10.47
CA LEU A 136 7.06 -5.50 11.04
C LEU A 136 6.97 -5.14 12.51
N ALA A 137 8.02 -5.38 13.30
CA ALA A 137 8.03 -5.05 14.72
C ALA A 137 7.81 -3.56 15.02
N LEU A 138 8.32 -2.68 14.16
CA LEU A 138 8.10 -1.24 14.24
C LEU A 138 6.69 -0.84 13.77
N GLY A 139 6.15 -1.49 12.74
CA GLY A 139 4.81 -1.25 12.20
C GLY A 139 3.67 -1.85 13.03
N MET A 140 3.98 -2.65 14.05
CA MET A 140 3.01 -3.25 14.95
C MET A 140 2.25 -2.19 15.77
N THR A 141 0.97 -2.01 15.47
CA THR A 141 0.08 -1.02 16.09
C THR A 141 -1.13 -1.62 16.81
N GLU A 142 -1.35 -2.93 16.67
CA GLU A 142 -2.50 -3.60 17.28
C GLU A 142 -2.40 -3.68 18.80
N LYS A 143 -3.55 -3.82 19.48
CA LYS A 143 -3.60 -3.81 20.95
C LYS A 143 -2.75 -4.91 21.57
N GLU A 144 -2.82 -6.12 21.03
CA GLU A 144 -2.06 -7.28 21.51
C GLU A 144 -0.56 -7.11 21.26
N GLU A 145 -0.20 -6.51 20.12
CA GLU A 145 1.18 -6.23 19.74
C GLU A 145 1.83 -5.18 20.64
N LYS A 146 1.08 -4.11 20.96
CA LYS A 146 1.48 -3.10 21.94
C LYS A 146 1.63 -3.71 23.33
N ALA A 147 0.75 -4.65 23.71
CA ALA A 147 0.85 -5.35 24.98
C ALA A 147 2.10 -6.23 25.06
N GLU A 148 2.41 -6.99 24.00
CA GLU A 148 3.66 -7.78 23.89
C GLU A 148 4.89 -6.89 24.06
N ARG A 149 4.95 -5.76 23.34
CA ARG A 149 6.05 -4.80 23.45
C ARG A 149 6.18 -4.25 24.86
N ARG A 150 5.06 -3.90 25.51
CA ARG A 150 5.04 -3.38 26.88
C ARG A 150 5.53 -4.40 27.90
N THR A 151 5.22 -5.68 27.71
CA THR A 151 5.74 -6.77 28.55
C THR A 151 7.27 -6.84 28.44
N LEU A 152 7.81 -6.83 27.22
CA LEU A 152 9.26 -6.89 27.00
C LEU A 152 10.00 -5.68 27.59
N MET A 153 9.43 -4.48 27.49
CA MET A 153 9.99 -3.28 28.12
C MET A 153 10.11 -3.43 29.65
N ARG A 154 9.11 -4.05 30.29
CA ARG A 154 9.12 -4.29 31.75
C ARG A 154 10.12 -5.37 32.15
N GLU A 155 10.16 -6.47 31.40
CA GLU A 155 11.04 -7.61 31.67
C GLU A 155 12.52 -7.24 31.49
N HIS A 156 12.85 -6.51 30.42
CA HIS A 156 14.23 -6.16 30.07
C HIS A 156 14.65 -4.75 30.52
N GLN A 157 13.76 -4.00 31.17
CA GLN A 157 13.97 -2.60 31.58
C GLN A 157 14.52 -1.72 30.44
N CYS A 158 13.97 -1.89 29.24
CA CYS A 158 14.47 -1.26 28.02
C CYS A 158 13.47 -0.26 27.40
N SER A 159 13.97 0.51 26.45
CA SER A 159 13.16 1.45 25.66
C SER A 159 12.19 0.72 24.71
N GLU A 160 11.21 1.46 24.18
CA GLU A 160 10.26 0.90 23.21
C GLU A 160 10.96 0.41 21.93
N LEU A 161 11.98 1.16 21.47
CA LEU A 161 12.78 0.78 20.31
C LEU A 161 13.54 -0.53 20.55
N GLU A 162 14.20 -0.66 21.70
CA GLU A 162 14.90 -1.91 22.05
C GLU A 162 13.93 -3.08 22.18
N ALA A 163 12.74 -2.86 22.76
CA ALA A 163 11.70 -3.88 22.82
C ALA A 163 11.23 -4.30 21.41
N ALA A 164 11.10 -3.37 20.46
CA ALA A 164 10.78 -3.71 19.07
C ALA A 164 11.90 -4.54 18.41
N VAL A 165 13.17 -4.28 18.71
CA VAL A 165 14.30 -5.12 18.26
C VAL A 165 14.21 -6.52 18.86
N LEU A 166 13.82 -6.67 20.13
CA LEU A 166 13.60 -7.98 20.75
C LEU A 166 12.45 -8.74 20.10
N VAL A 167 11.34 -8.08 19.79
CA VAL A 167 10.23 -8.68 19.02
C VAL A 167 10.71 -9.14 17.65
N ALA A 168 11.49 -8.31 16.95
CA ALA A 168 12.04 -8.66 15.64
C ALA A 168 12.94 -9.91 15.70
N ARG A 169 13.80 -10.01 16.72
CA ARG A 169 14.63 -11.21 16.95
C ARG A 169 13.79 -12.46 17.20
N LYS A 170 12.73 -12.36 18.01
CA LYS A 170 11.78 -13.47 18.22
C LYS A 170 11.13 -13.91 16.90
N MET A 171 10.76 -12.96 16.04
CA MET A 171 10.23 -13.27 14.71
C MET A 171 11.28 -13.94 13.81
N ASP A 172 12.52 -13.46 13.80
CA ASP A 172 13.60 -14.07 13.02
C ASP A 172 13.84 -15.52 13.42
N ILE A 173 13.89 -15.82 14.72
CA ILE A 173 13.98 -17.20 15.23
C ILE A 173 12.79 -18.04 14.73
N GLY A 174 11.56 -17.53 14.87
CA GLY A 174 10.36 -18.22 14.39
C GLY A 174 10.30 -18.43 12.87
N ARG A 175 11.04 -17.62 12.10
CA ARG A 175 11.17 -17.72 10.64
C ARG A 175 12.36 -18.57 10.19
N GLY A 176 13.17 -19.07 11.12
CA GLY A 176 14.41 -19.79 10.80
C GLY A 176 15.54 -18.88 10.28
N LEU A 177 15.50 -17.59 10.59
CA LEU A 177 16.52 -16.59 10.24
C LEU A 177 17.47 -16.26 11.40
N GLY A 178 17.25 -16.85 12.58
CA GLY A 178 18.14 -16.69 13.72
C GLY A 178 19.52 -17.29 13.44
N PHE A 179 20.57 -16.52 13.69
CA PHE A 179 21.92 -17.06 13.85
C PHE A 179 22.07 -17.56 15.29
N GLU A 180 22.66 -18.75 15.47
CA GLU A 180 23.07 -19.28 16.79
C GLU A 180 24.05 -18.35 17.51
#